data_AF-A0A2E3WST2-F1
#
_entry.id   AF-A0A2E3WST2-F1
#
_cell.length_a   1.000
_cell.length_b   1.000
_cell.length_c   1.000
_cell.angle_alpha   90.00
_cell.angle_beta   90.00
_cell.angle_gamma   90.00
#
_symmetry.space_group_name_H-M   'P 1'
#
loop_
_entity.id
_entity.type
_entity.pdbx_description
1 polymer ?
#
loop_
_entity_poly.entity_id
_entity_poly.type
_entity_poly.pdbx_seq_one_letter_code
_entity_poly.pdbx_strand_id
1 'polypeptide(L)'
;MTLLKWAFMMLLLASSSVMAETSIEQKSLDIEKVKSLVKEFELEKQKQDFKRNLTLVLGGQLRTLDVDHCEPDGDLPPRTSCMESVCERLNSWDCDSQSELNQVADMCRGNHNGRCISAMCDKMNSWDCDSLSELSDVAQSCRGVRGSCVDFVCSKVSSWDCDSLSELRHVGQICQGARESCLEFTCSRLNSWDCDSLSELEQIAEQCRSTSH
;
A
#
# COMPACT_ATOMS: atom_id res chain seq x y z
N MET A 1 44.20 9.96 -8.20
CA MET A 1 44.05 11.39 -7.82
C MET A 1 44.83 12.37 -8.73
N THR A 2 45.44 11.92 -9.82
CA THR A 2 46.21 12.78 -10.74
C THR A 2 45.40 13.25 -11.95
N LEU A 3 44.40 12.50 -12.43
CA LEU A 3 43.62 12.86 -13.62
C LEU A 3 42.64 14.04 -13.41
N LEU A 4 42.11 14.24 -12.20
CA LEU A 4 41.21 15.36 -11.90
C LEU A 4 41.92 16.73 -11.88
N LYS A 5 43.22 16.76 -11.55
CA LYS A 5 44.02 18.00 -11.53
C LYS A 5 44.35 18.51 -12.95
N TRP A 6 44.50 17.61 -13.91
CA TRP A 6 44.73 18.00 -15.31
C TRP A 6 43.47 18.54 -15.99
N ALA A 7 42.29 18.01 -15.65
CA ALA A 7 41.02 18.50 -16.18
C ALA A 7 40.70 19.94 -15.72
N PHE A 8 41.03 20.29 -14.46
CA PHE A 8 40.79 21.63 -13.93
C PHE A 8 41.79 22.68 -14.47
N MET A 9 43.02 22.25 -14.79
CA MET A 9 44.05 23.13 -15.34
C MET A 9 43.85 23.41 -16.84
N MET A 10 43.25 22.48 -17.59
CA MET A 10 42.85 22.69 -19.00
C MET A 10 41.63 23.63 -19.13
N LEU A 11 40.73 23.66 -18.14
CA LEU A 11 39.57 24.57 -18.16
C LEU A 11 39.96 26.04 -17.95
N LEU A 12 41.09 26.31 -17.28
CA LEU A 12 41.60 27.66 -17.02
C LEU A 12 42.42 28.27 -18.17
N LEU A 13 42.84 27.48 -19.16
CA LEU A 13 43.65 27.96 -20.30
C LEU A 13 42.81 28.28 -21.55
N ALA A 14 41.50 28.03 -21.53
CA ALA A 14 40.59 28.40 -22.62
C ALA A 14 40.06 29.85 -22.51
N SER A 15 40.51 30.65 -21.53
CA SER A 15 39.92 31.97 -21.23
C SER A 15 40.62 33.16 -21.90
N SER A 16 41.67 32.95 -22.70
CA SER A 16 42.52 34.04 -23.16
C SER A 16 42.78 34.02 -24.65
N SER A 17 41.74 34.25 -25.48
CA SER A 17 41.86 34.94 -26.78
C SER A 17 40.56 34.97 -27.58
N VAL A 18 39.62 35.86 -27.21
CA VAL A 18 38.71 36.50 -28.18
C VAL A 18 38.44 37.92 -27.66
N MET A 19 39.26 38.88 -28.08
CA MET A 19 38.89 40.29 -28.10
C MET A 19 38.25 40.54 -29.46
N ALA A 20 36.93 40.44 -29.53
CA ALA A 20 36.13 40.93 -30.64
C ALA A 20 35.05 41.83 -30.06
N GLU A 21 35.16 43.12 -30.38
CA GLU A 21 34.18 44.16 -30.05
C GLU A 21 32.79 43.72 -30.51
N THR A 22 31.97 43.34 -29.54
CA THR A 22 30.53 43.32 -29.68
C THR A 22 30.00 44.15 -28.53
N SER A 23 29.24 45.19 -28.85
CA SER A 23 28.46 45.94 -27.87
C SER A 23 27.46 44.99 -27.24
N ILE A 24 27.87 44.34 -26.16
CA ILE A 24 27.02 43.52 -25.32
C ILE A 24 26.29 44.49 -24.41
N GLU A 25 25.00 44.66 -24.69
CA GLU A 25 24.01 45.17 -23.74
C GLU A 25 24.26 44.50 -22.40
N GLN A 26 24.84 45.26 -21.47
CA GLN A 26 25.14 44.80 -20.13
C GLN A 26 23.82 44.73 -19.38
N LYS A 27 23.06 43.66 -19.62
CA LYS A 27 21.90 43.30 -18.80
C LYS A 27 22.46 43.11 -17.39
N SER A 28 22.19 44.09 -16.54
CA SER A 28 22.50 44.04 -15.11
C SER A 28 21.89 42.76 -14.57
N LEU A 29 22.74 41.74 -14.37
CA LEU A 29 22.34 40.50 -13.76
C LEU A 29 21.86 40.88 -12.36
N ASP A 30 20.55 40.79 -12.17
CA ASP A 30 19.89 41.27 -10.97
C ASP A 30 20.41 40.47 -9.78
N ILE A 31 21.29 41.10 -9.00
CA ILE A 31 22.04 40.46 -7.91
C ILE A 31 21.07 39.81 -6.90
N GLU A 32 19.87 40.37 -6.76
CA GLU A 32 18.82 39.81 -5.91
C GLU A 32 18.27 38.48 -6.42
N LYS A 33 18.19 38.29 -7.73
CA LYS A 33 17.77 37.00 -8.34
C LYS A 33 18.82 35.91 -8.17
N VAL A 34 20.09 36.27 -8.14
CA VAL A 34 21.17 35.31 -7.86
C VAL A 34 21.16 34.92 -6.37
N LYS A 35 20.94 35.88 -5.47
CA LYS A 35 20.81 35.59 -4.03
C LYS A 35 19.64 34.66 -3.71
N SER A 36 18.50 34.79 -4.39
CA SER A 36 17.35 33.90 -4.16
C SER A 36 17.65 32.46 -4.58
N LEU A 37 18.32 32.27 -5.73
CA LEU A 37 18.71 30.94 -6.22
C LEU A 37 19.74 30.25 -5.31
N VAL A 38 20.68 31.01 -4.74
CA VAL A 38 21.66 30.46 -3.77
C VAL A 38 20.96 29.96 -2.51
N LYS A 39 19.99 30.72 -1.97
CA LYS A 39 19.21 30.29 -0.79
C LYS A 39 18.41 29.01 -1.06
N GLU A 40 17.82 28.87 -2.24
CA GLU A 40 17.07 27.68 -2.63
C GLU A 40 17.98 26.44 -2.72
N PHE A 41 19.19 26.61 -3.28
CA PHE A 41 20.18 25.53 -3.38
C PHE A 41 20.71 25.09 -2.00
N GLU A 42 20.92 26.03 -1.07
CA GLU A 42 21.31 25.72 0.31
C GLU A 42 20.22 24.95 1.06
N LEU A 43 18.95 25.32 0.86
CA LEU A 43 17.80 24.63 1.46
C LEU A 43 17.70 23.18 0.97
N GLU A 44 17.86 22.94 -0.32
CA GLU A 44 17.85 21.59 -0.90
C GLU A 44 19.02 20.72 -0.40
N LYS A 45 20.20 21.32 -0.24
CA LYS A 45 21.34 20.63 0.36
C LYS A 45 21.06 20.22 1.81
N GLN A 46 20.46 21.10 2.61
CA GLN A 46 20.06 20.79 3.99
C GLN A 46 19.01 19.66 4.04
N LYS A 47 18.04 19.63 3.12
CA LYS A 47 17.07 18.52 3.03
C LYS A 47 17.75 17.18 2.71
N GLN A 48 18.72 17.18 1.79
CA GLN A 48 19.45 15.95 1.45
C GLN A 48 20.33 15.45 2.61
N ASP A 49 21.03 16.36 3.29
CA ASP A 49 21.87 16.00 4.45
C ASP A 49 21.01 15.51 5.62
N PHE A 50 19.85 16.12 5.86
CA PHE A 50 18.87 15.63 6.84
C PHE A 50 18.37 14.22 6.48
N LYS A 51 18.03 13.97 5.21
CA LYS A 51 17.59 12.65 4.73
C LYS A 51 18.67 11.59 4.95
N ARG A 52 19.93 11.89 4.66
CA ARG A 52 21.07 10.98 4.89
C ARG A 52 21.29 10.69 6.37
N ASN A 53 21.25 11.72 7.22
CA ASN A 53 21.42 11.55 8.66
C ASN A 53 20.25 10.76 9.27
N LEU A 54 19.02 10.97 8.79
CA LEU A 54 17.85 10.20 9.20
C LEU A 54 18.00 8.71 8.83
N THR A 55 18.50 8.40 7.63
CA THR A 55 18.82 7.02 7.24
C THR A 55 19.91 6.39 8.11
N LEU A 56 20.95 7.13 8.48
CA LEU A 56 22.01 6.65 9.38
C LEU A 56 21.53 6.40 10.81
N VAL A 57 20.65 7.26 11.32
CA VAL A 57 20.11 7.15 12.69
C VAL A 57 19.07 6.04 12.78
N LEU A 58 18.25 5.84 11.74
CA LEU A 58 17.19 4.83 11.74
C LEU A 58 17.62 3.45 11.21
N GLY A 59 18.74 3.38 10.49
CA GLY A 59 19.24 2.14 9.87
C GLY A 59 19.79 1.08 10.84
N GLY A 60 19.89 1.39 12.15
CA GLY A 60 20.39 0.44 13.16
C GLY A 60 19.32 -0.29 13.97
N GLN A 61 18.05 0.13 13.91
CA GLN A 61 17.07 -0.29 14.92
C GLN A 61 15.62 -0.39 14.44
N LEU A 62 15.38 -0.54 13.14
CA LEU A 62 14.11 -1.06 12.63
C LEU A 62 14.31 -2.49 12.15
N ARG A 63 13.97 -3.45 13.02
CA ARG A 63 13.54 -4.77 12.58
C ARG A 63 12.25 -4.56 11.78
N THR A 64 12.33 -4.73 10.46
CA THR A 64 11.23 -5.14 9.56
C THR A 64 9.85 -4.60 9.96
N LEU A 65 9.64 -3.30 9.82
CA LEU A 65 8.37 -2.84 9.30
C LEU A 65 8.51 -3.02 7.79
N ASP A 66 7.96 -4.11 7.27
CA ASP A 66 7.76 -4.34 5.83
C ASP A 66 6.86 -3.22 5.29
N VAL A 67 7.47 -2.09 4.94
CA VAL A 67 6.86 -0.99 4.18
C VAL A 67 7.13 -1.19 2.68
N ASP A 68 7.80 -2.28 2.29
CA ASP A 68 8.11 -2.61 0.91
C ASP A 68 7.33 -3.86 0.46
N HIS A 69 6.06 -3.66 0.11
CA HIS A 69 5.40 -4.44 -0.96
C HIS A 69 4.32 -3.59 -1.66
N CYS A 70 4.72 -2.38 -2.06
CA CYS A 70 4.07 -1.66 -3.15
C CYS A 70 4.90 -1.82 -4.44
N GLU A 71 5.31 -3.05 -4.77
CA GLU A 71 5.73 -3.34 -6.14
C GLU A 71 4.48 -3.66 -6.98
N PRO A 72 4.31 -3.03 -8.16
CA PRO A 72 3.23 -3.35 -9.07
C PRO A 72 3.55 -4.69 -9.74
N ASP A 73 3.05 -5.79 -9.18
CA ASP A 73 2.96 -7.05 -9.90
C ASP A 73 2.07 -6.85 -11.13
N GLY A 74 2.65 -7.04 -12.31
CA GLY A 74 2.03 -6.83 -13.62
C GLY A 74 0.69 -7.53 -13.80
N ASP A 75 -0.17 -6.90 -14.61
CA ASP A 75 -1.45 -7.39 -15.15
C ASP A 75 -2.53 -7.84 -14.17
N LEU A 76 -2.37 -7.59 -12.87
CA LEU A 76 -3.46 -7.68 -11.90
C LEU A 76 -4.21 -6.34 -11.81
N PRO A 77 -5.54 -6.33 -11.60
CA PRO A 77 -6.30 -5.10 -11.37
C PRO A 77 -5.61 -4.29 -10.26
N PRO A 78 -5.65 -2.94 -10.32
CA PRO A 78 -4.94 -2.08 -9.38
C PRO A 78 -5.18 -2.58 -7.97
N ARG A 79 -4.09 -2.95 -7.27
CA ARG A 79 -4.16 -3.36 -5.87
C ARG A 79 -4.60 -2.15 -5.08
N THR A 80 -5.91 -1.95 -4.95
CA THR A 80 -6.44 -0.91 -4.08
C THR A 80 -5.92 -1.18 -2.68
N SER A 81 -5.36 -0.14 -2.06
CA SER A 81 -4.93 -0.26 -0.68
C SER A 81 -6.15 -0.52 0.21
N CYS A 82 -5.95 -1.11 1.39
CA CYS A 82 -7.05 -1.25 2.36
C CYS A 82 -7.71 0.11 2.63
N MET A 83 -6.91 1.17 2.79
CA MET A 83 -7.42 2.52 3.04
C MET A 83 -8.26 3.05 1.90
N GLU A 84 -7.82 2.84 0.66
CA GLU A 84 -8.55 3.23 -0.54
C GLU A 84 -9.91 2.51 -0.62
N SER A 85 -9.95 1.19 -0.42
CA SER A 85 -11.21 0.44 -0.44
C SER A 85 -12.17 0.78 0.72
N VAL A 86 -11.65 1.24 1.86
CA VAL A 86 -12.50 1.80 2.93
C VAL A 86 -13.04 3.17 2.49
N CYS A 87 -12.19 4.07 2.03
CA CYS A 87 -12.59 5.43 1.67
C CYS A 87 -13.49 5.50 0.43
N GLU A 88 -13.39 4.55 -0.51
CA GLU A 88 -14.29 4.43 -1.67
C GLU A 88 -15.72 4.04 -1.28
N ARG A 89 -15.90 3.38 -0.12
CA ARG A 89 -17.19 2.93 0.38
C ARG A 89 -17.85 3.93 1.34
N LEU A 90 -17.04 4.78 1.94
CA LEU A 90 -17.50 5.87 2.78
C LEU A 90 -18.00 7.05 1.94
N ASN A 91 -18.81 7.90 2.57
CA ASN A 91 -19.19 9.16 1.95
C ASN A 91 -17.95 10.06 1.80
N SER A 92 -18.04 11.04 0.89
CA SER A 92 -16.94 11.99 0.61
C SER A 92 -16.44 12.78 1.82
N TRP A 93 -17.19 12.76 2.94
CA TRP A 93 -16.91 13.47 4.18
C TRP A 93 -16.25 12.61 5.26
N ASP A 94 -16.26 11.28 5.12
CA ASP A 94 -15.78 10.34 6.16
C ASP A 94 -14.32 9.86 5.92
N CYS A 95 -13.63 10.49 4.96
CA CYS A 95 -12.22 10.27 4.61
C CYS A 95 -11.53 11.57 4.13
N ASP A 96 -11.92 12.72 4.69
CA ASP A 96 -11.41 14.03 4.21
C ASP A 96 -10.50 14.74 5.23
N SER A 97 -10.50 14.29 6.49
CA SER A 97 -9.67 14.84 7.55
C SER A 97 -8.54 13.92 7.96
N GLN A 98 -7.45 14.50 8.50
CA GLN A 98 -6.33 13.73 9.03
C GLN A 98 -6.75 12.77 10.15
N SER A 99 -7.76 13.14 10.94
CA SER A 99 -8.26 12.33 12.05
C SER A 99 -8.99 11.06 11.56
N GLU A 100 -9.79 11.17 10.50
CA GLU A 100 -10.45 10.02 9.87
C GLU A 100 -9.44 9.14 9.16
N LEU A 101 -8.51 9.72 8.40
CA LEU A 101 -7.46 8.96 7.73
C LEU A 101 -6.59 8.16 8.71
N ASN A 102 -6.31 8.71 9.89
CA ASN A 102 -5.61 7.98 10.95
C ASN A 102 -6.43 6.81 11.50
N GLN A 103 -7.75 6.98 11.67
CA GLN A 103 -8.64 5.90 12.11
C GLN A 103 -8.70 4.77 11.07
N VAL A 104 -8.86 5.12 9.79
CA VAL A 104 -8.85 4.17 8.67
C VAL A 104 -7.51 3.45 8.57
N ALA A 105 -6.39 4.15 8.73
CA ALA A 105 -5.07 3.54 8.77
C ALA A 105 -4.92 2.53 9.93
N ASP A 106 -5.45 2.86 11.11
CA ASP A 106 -5.43 1.95 12.27
C ASP A 106 -6.31 0.71 12.05
N MET A 107 -7.49 0.86 11.45
CA MET A 107 -8.36 -0.26 11.07
C MET A 107 -7.67 -1.19 10.07
N CYS A 108 -7.01 -0.59 9.07
CA CYS A 108 -6.31 -1.29 8.00
C CYS A 108 -5.02 -2.00 8.44
N ARG A 109 -4.55 -1.78 9.66
CA ARG A 109 -3.34 -2.45 10.17
C ARG A 109 -3.50 -3.97 10.14
N GLY A 110 -2.59 -4.65 9.44
CA GLY A 110 -2.58 -6.11 9.29
C GLY A 110 -3.44 -6.65 8.14
N ASN A 111 -4.05 -5.78 7.34
CA ASN A 111 -4.70 -6.17 6.09
C ASN A 111 -3.67 -6.26 4.95
N HIS A 112 -3.82 -7.27 4.09
CA HIS A 112 -2.90 -7.45 2.95
C HIS A 112 -3.17 -6.47 1.80
N ASN A 113 -4.44 -6.15 1.53
CA ASN A 113 -4.91 -5.22 0.50
C ASN A 113 -6.40 -4.90 0.71
N GLY A 114 -7.00 -4.08 -0.16
CA GLY A 114 -8.44 -3.77 -0.14
C GLY A 114 -9.36 -4.89 -0.63
N ARG A 115 -8.82 -5.95 -1.26
CA ARG A 115 -9.65 -7.00 -1.89
C ARG A 115 -10.53 -7.76 -0.90
N CYS A 116 -10.05 -8.01 0.32
CA CYS A 116 -10.89 -8.66 1.33
C CYS A 116 -12.09 -7.79 1.73
N ILE A 117 -11.86 -6.49 1.91
CA ILE A 117 -12.92 -5.53 2.25
C ILE A 117 -13.92 -5.46 1.11
N SER A 118 -13.44 -5.32 -0.13
CA SER A 118 -14.32 -5.35 -1.31
C SER A 118 -15.12 -6.64 -1.37
N ALA A 119 -14.47 -7.80 -1.24
CA ALA A 119 -15.14 -9.10 -1.31
C ALA A 119 -16.20 -9.29 -0.23
N MET A 120 -15.94 -8.90 1.02
CA MET A 120 -16.94 -9.00 2.09
C MET A 120 -18.11 -8.04 1.84
N CYS A 121 -17.82 -6.78 1.55
CA CYS A 121 -18.85 -5.78 1.40
C CYS A 121 -19.65 -5.92 0.09
N ASP A 122 -19.12 -6.60 -0.94
CA ASP A 122 -19.85 -6.94 -2.18
C ASP A 122 -20.87 -8.07 -1.98
N LYS A 123 -20.80 -8.79 -0.85
CA LYS A 123 -21.75 -9.86 -0.51
C LYS A 123 -22.92 -9.37 0.35
N MET A 124 -22.77 -8.23 1.02
CA MET A 124 -23.83 -7.62 1.81
C MET A 124 -24.74 -6.73 0.97
N ASN A 125 -25.84 -6.26 1.55
CA ASN A 125 -26.74 -5.36 0.85
C ASN A 125 -26.06 -4.00 0.61
N SER A 126 -26.59 -3.22 -0.33
CA SER A 126 -26.07 -1.88 -0.66
C SER A 126 -26.11 -0.87 0.49
N TRP A 127 -26.77 -1.21 1.60
CA TRP A 127 -26.91 -0.39 2.80
C TRP A 127 -25.97 -0.83 3.92
N ASP A 128 -25.23 -1.91 3.72
CA ASP A 128 -24.22 -2.41 4.63
C ASP A 128 -22.84 -2.02 4.08
N CYS A 129 -21.85 -1.83 4.95
CA CYS A 129 -20.51 -1.33 4.59
C CYS A 129 -20.46 0.12 4.09
N ASP A 130 -21.35 0.99 4.57
CA ASP A 130 -21.34 2.42 4.23
C ASP A 130 -20.95 3.32 5.41
N SER A 131 -20.78 2.72 6.61
CA SER A 131 -20.38 3.42 7.82
C SER A 131 -18.97 3.05 8.30
N LEU A 132 -18.31 3.99 8.99
CA LEU A 132 -17.00 3.75 9.61
C LEU A 132 -17.04 2.58 10.60
N SER A 133 -18.14 2.39 11.33
CA SER A 133 -18.26 1.31 12.31
C SER A 133 -18.28 -0.07 11.63
N GLU A 134 -19.07 -0.23 10.56
CA GLU A 134 -19.16 -1.50 9.83
C GLU A 134 -17.87 -1.80 9.08
N LEU A 135 -17.27 -0.79 8.45
CA LEU A 135 -15.98 -0.95 7.78
C LEU A 135 -14.86 -1.25 8.78
N SER A 136 -14.96 -0.79 10.03
CA SER A 136 -14.06 -1.21 11.12
C SER A 136 -14.13 -2.71 11.33
N ASP A 137 -15.35 -3.22 11.42
CA ASP A 137 -15.63 -4.62 11.71
C ASP A 137 -15.19 -5.53 10.56
N VAL A 138 -15.42 -5.09 9.32
CA VAL A 138 -14.93 -5.77 8.12
C VAL A 138 -13.41 -5.72 8.04
N ALA A 139 -12.78 -4.55 8.19
CA ALA A 139 -11.33 -4.41 8.15
C ALA A 139 -10.64 -5.22 9.26
N GLN A 140 -11.27 -5.36 10.42
CA GLN A 140 -10.77 -6.23 11.49
C GLN A 140 -10.88 -7.71 11.11
N SER A 141 -11.98 -8.12 10.48
CA SER A 141 -12.21 -9.49 10.00
C SER A 141 -11.27 -9.87 8.85
N CYS A 142 -10.79 -8.87 8.09
CA CYS A 142 -9.89 -9.05 6.96
C CYS A 142 -8.40 -9.15 7.33
N ARG A 143 -8.04 -9.03 8.62
CA ARG A 143 -6.64 -9.12 9.06
C ARG A 143 -6.02 -10.49 8.79
N GLY A 144 -5.00 -10.52 7.95
CA GLY A 144 -4.36 -11.77 7.51
C GLY A 144 -5.24 -12.62 6.57
N VAL A 145 -6.31 -12.05 6.02
CA VAL A 145 -7.24 -12.72 5.12
C VAL A 145 -7.01 -12.25 3.68
N ARG A 146 -7.11 -13.19 2.72
CA ARG A 146 -7.09 -12.89 1.29
C ARG A 146 -8.51 -12.83 0.77
N GLY A 147 -8.84 -11.78 0.01
CA GLY A 147 -10.21 -11.63 -0.54
C GLY A 147 -10.64 -12.79 -1.44
N SER A 148 -9.70 -13.44 -2.14
CA SER A 148 -10.02 -14.62 -2.96
C SER A 148 -10.47 -15.84 -2.14
N CYS A 149 -10.05 -15.96 -0.87
CA CYS A 149 -10.61 -16.97 0.02
C CYS A 149 -12.07 -16.67 0.39
N VAL A 150 -12.40 -15.39 0.65
CA VAL A 150 -13.79 -14.96 0.92
C VAL A 150 -14.67 -15.28 -0.28
N ASP A 151 -14.21 -14.92 -1.50
CA ASP A 151 -14.90 -15.24 -2.75
C ASP A 151 -15.16 -16.75 -2.88
N PHE A 152 -14.15 -17.57 -2.61
CA PHE A 152 -14.25 -19.03 -2.69
C PHE A 152 -15.24 -19.59 -1.65
N VAL A 153 -15.11 -19.24 -0.38
CA VAL A 153 -15.99 -19.73 0.69
C VAL A 153 -17.45 -19.36 0.38
N CYS A 154 -17.71 -18.10 0.03
CA CYS A 154 -19.05 -17.66 -0.34
C CYS A 154 -19.55 -18.18 -1.69
N SER A 155 -18.70 -18.79 -2.53
CA SER A 155 -19.14 -19.51 -3.73
C SER A 155 -19.60 -20.94 -3.46
N LYS A 156 -19.26 -21.48 -2.28
CA LYS A 156 -19.56 -22.85 -1.86
C LYS A 156 -20.83 -22.98 -1.04
N VAL A 157 -21.10 -21.98 -0.20
CA VAL A 157 -22.29 -21.93 0.65
C VAL A 157 -23.44 -21.21 -0.06
N SER A 158 -24.64 -21.23 0.54
CA SER A 158 -25.76 -20.47 -0.01
C SER A 158 -25.50 -18.97 0.09
N SER A 159 -26.15 -18.17 -0.75
CA SER A 159 -26.03 -16.71 -0.67
C SER A 159 -26.46 -16.15 0.70
N TRP A 160 -27.35 -16.86 1.39
CA TRP A 160 -27.85 -16.51 2.73
C TRP A 160 -26.83 -16.79 3.84
N ASP A 161 -25.79 -17.59 3.58
CA ASP A 161 -24.72 -17.87 4.54
C ASP A 161 -23.55 -16.88 4.37
N CYS A 162 -23.72 -15.84 3.55
CA CYS A 162 -22.72 -14.83 3.25
C CYS A 162 -23.33 -13.44 3.03
N ASP A 163 -24.52 -13.14 3.55
CA ASP A 163 -25.20 -11.85 3.30
C ASP A 163 -25.21 -10.91 4.51
N SER A 164 -24.77 -11.38 5.68
CA SER A 164 -24.67 -10.58 6.90
C SER A 164 -23.23 -10.38 7.38
N LEU A 165 -23.00 -9.28 8.12
CA LEU A 165 -21.71 -9.01 8.76
C LEU A 165 -21.29 -10.11 9.73
N SER A 166 -22.23 -10.77 10.42
CA SER A 166 -21.93 -11.89 11.33
C SER A 166 -21.42 -13.13 10.60
N GLU A 167 -22.02 -13.47 9.45
CA GLU A 167 -21.57 -14.61 8.64
C GLU A 167 -20.23 -14.29 7.99
N LEU A 168 -20.06 -13.08 7.45
CA LEU A 168 -18.80 -12.68 6.83
C LEU A 168 -17.64 -12.60 7.83
N ARG A 169 -17.92 -12.27 9.11
CA ARG A 169 -16.95 -12.44 10.20
C ARG A 169 -16.52 -13.90 10.37
N HIS A 170 -17.46 -14.84 10.33
CA HIS A 170 -17.15 -16.27 10.39
C HIS A 170 -16.35 -16.71 9.16
N VAL A 171 -16.72 -16.27 7.96
CA VAL A 171 -15.95 -16.47 6.72
C VAL A 171 -14.53 -15.91 6.85
N GLY A 172 -14.36 -14.72 7.45
CA GLY A 172 -13.05 -14.15 7.75
C GLY A 172 -12.20 -15.06 8.65
N GLN A 173 -12.80 -15.66 9.68
CA GLN A 173 -12.12 -16.61 10.58
C GLN A 173 -11.72 -17.91 9.86
N ILE A 174 -12.59 -18.44 9.00
CA ILE A 174 -12.29 -19.59 8.13
C ILE A 174 -11.09 -19.26 7.26
N CYS A 175 -11.08 -18.09 6.64
CA CYS A 175 -10.03 -17.68 5.73
C CYS A 175 -8.74 -17.21 6.39
N GLN A 176 -8.73 -17.00 7.71
CA GLN A 176 -7.56 -16.50 8.42
C GLN A 176 -6.43 -17.54 8.40
N GLY A 177 -5.35 -17.22 7.68
CA GLY A 177 -4.18 -18.09 7.52
C GLY A 177 -4.39 -19.29 6.57
N ALA A 178 -5.61 -19.52 6.10
CA ALA A 178 -5.92 -20.58 5.14
C ALA A 178 -5.53 -20.17 3.71
N ARG A 179 -5.00 -21.11 2.93
CA ARG A 179 -4.72 -20.90 1.50
C ARG A 179 -5.92 -21.34 0.66
N GLU A 180 -6.50 -20.43 -0.11
CA GLU A 180 -7.58 -20.71 -1.07
C GLU A 180 -7.28 -21.93 -1.96
N SER A 181 -6.09 -22.02 -2.54
CA SER A 181 -5.70 -23.15 -3.39
C SER A 181 -5.74 -24.51 -2.67
N CYS A 182 -5.55 -24.53 -1.36
CA CYS A 182 -5.69 -25.73 -0.54
C CYS A 182 -7.16 -26.07 -0.29
N LEU A 183 -8.00 -25.05 -0.02
CA LEU A 183 -9.45 -25.23 0.12
C LEU A 183 -10.04 -25.77 -1.19
N GLU A 184 -9.69 -25.15 -2.31
CA GLU A 184 -10.13 -25.55 -3.64
C GLU A 184 -9.70 -26.98 -3.97
N PHE A 185 -8.43 -27.30 -3.75
CA PHE A 185 -7.92 -28.66 -3.98
C PHE A 185 -8.65 -29.69 -3.11
N THR A 186 -8.83 -29.41 -1.82
CA THR A 186 -9.49 -30.34 -0.90
C THR A 186 -10.95 -30.54 -1.29
N CYS A 187 -11.69 -29.47 -1.55
CA CYS A 187 -13.08 -29.56 -1.99
C CYS A 187 -13.24 -30.23 -3.36
N SER A 188 -12.24 -30.17 -4.25
CA SER A 188 -12.27 -30.91 -5.52
C SER A 188 -12.15 -32.43 -5.36
N ARG A 189 -11.68 -32.89 -4.20
CA ARG A 189 -11.47 -34.31 -3.86
C ARG A 189 -12.59 -34.90 -3.02
N LEU A 190 -13.39 -34.06 -2.37
CA LEU A 190 -14.55 -34.45 -1.60
C LEU A 190 -15.81 -34.48 -2.48
N ASN A 191 -16.90 -35.03 -1.97
CA ASN A 191 -18.18 -34.90 -2.67
C ASN A 191 -18.66 -33.44 -2.57
N SER A 192 -19.55 -33.04 -3.48
CA SER A 192 -20.11 -31.68 -3.47
C SER A 192 -20.79 -31.30 -2.16
N TRP A 193 -21.26 -32.30 -1.40
CA TRP A 193 -21.97 -32.15 -0.12
C TRP A 193 -21.07 -32.06 1.11
N ASP A 194 -19.76 -32.27 0.94
CA ASP A 194 -18.79 -32.22 2.05
C ASP A 194 -18.05 -30.85 2.05
N CYS A 195 -18.53 -29.90 1.23
CA CYS A 195 -17.96 -28.57 1.01
C CYS A 195 -19.06 -27.55 0.65
N ASP A 196 -20.21 -27.63 1.31
CA ASP A 196 -21.35 -26.73 1.04
C ASP A 196 -21.85 -25.98 2.28
N SER A 197 -21.20 -26.17 3.43
CA SER A 197 -21.51 -25.46 4.68
C SER A 197 -20.29 -24.76 5.29
N LEU A 198 -20.52 -23.65 6.01
CA LEU A 198 -19.45 -22.93 6.71
C LEU A 198 -18.70 -23.81 7.72
N SER A 199 -19.41 -24.73 8.40
CA SER A 199 -18.81 -25.63 9.40
C SER A 199 -17.86 -26.66 8.79
N GLU A 200 -18.14 -27.14 7.57
CA GLU A 200 -17.24 -28.05 6.86
C GLU A 200 -16.03 -27.29 6.30
N LEU A 201 -16.28 -26.12 5.71
CA LEU A 201 -15.21 -25.25 5.19
C LEU A 201 -14.26 -24.80 6.30
N GLU A 202 -14.75 -24.57 7.52
CA GLU A 202 -13.92 -24.28 8.70
C GLU A 202 -12.98 -25.45 9.03
N GLN A 203 -13.49 -26.68 9.07
CA GLN A 203 -12.69 -27.87 9.34
C GLN A 203 -11.62 -28.10 8.28
N ILE A 204 -11.95 -27.86 7.01
CA ILE A 204 -10.99 -27.95 5.90
C ILE A 204 -9.96 -26.81 6.00
N ALA A 205 -10.40 -25.60 6.33
CA ALA A 205 -9.53 -24.46 6.48
C ALA A 205 -8.48 -24.66 7.57
N GLU A 206 -8.83 -25.30 8.70
CA GLU A 206 -7.86 -25.67 9.74
C GLU A 206 -6.72 -26.53 9.19
N GLN A 207 -7.02 -27.48 8.30
CA GLN A 207 -6.02 -28.32 7.64
C GLN A 207 -5.19 -27.54 6.60
N CYS A 208 -5.78 -26.48 6.05
CA CYS A 208 -5.19 -25.62 5.03
C CYS A 208 -4.48 -24.38 5.57
N ARG A 209 -4.45 -24.18 6.89
CA ARG A 209 -3.65 -23.14 7.53
C ARG A 209 -2.18 -23.49 7.35
N SER A 210 -1.39 -22.54 6.87
CA SER A 210 0.06 -22.79 6.80
C SER A 210 0.59 -22.91 8.22
N THR A 211 1.04 -24.09 8.62
CA THR A 211 2.01 -24.19 9.71
C THR A 211 3.27 -23.51 9.22
N SER A 212 3.50 -22.29 9.70
CA SER A 212 4.76 -21.59 9.53
C SER A 212 5.84 -22.41 10.25
N HIS A 213 6.42 -23.37 9.53
CA HIS A 213 7.67 -24.03 9.87
C HIS A 213 8.84 -23.26 9.27
#